data_AF-A0A966QGF3-F1
#
_entry.id   AF-A0A966QGF3-F1
#
_cell.length_a   1.000
_cell.length_b   1.000
_cell.length_c   1.000
_cell.angle_alpha   90.00
_cell.angle_beta   90.00
_cell.angle_gamma   90.00
#
_symmetry.space_group_name_H-M   'P 1'
#
loop_
_entity.id
_entity.type
_entity.pdbx_description
1 polymer ?
#
loop_
_entity_poly.entity_id
_entity_poly.type
_entity_poly.pdbx_seq_one_letter_code
_entity_poly.pdbx_strand_id
1 'polypeptide(L)'
;MGGWAMKTTLDLPDQLLRQAKQRALLQGCTLKQLVADYIRQGLQGGSGAREVITSPALRTTAEGLPVFLAEQPADQARIDLSEALQLEQSCLIQEDQRHVGLSA
;
A
#
# COMPACT_ATOMS: atom_id res chain seq x y z
N MET A 1 -15.35 -4.69 -34.63
CA MET A 1 -15.79 -3.28 -34.69
C MET A 1 -14.56 -2.41 -34.88
N GLY A 2 -14.46 -1.75 -36.03
CA GLY A 2 -13.22 -1.11 -36.50
C GLY A 2 -12.84 0.10 -35.67
N GLY A 3 -11.70 0.02 -34.98
CA GLY A 3 -11.14 1.17 -34.28
C GLY A 3 -10.60 2.19 -35.29
N TRP A 4 -11.19 3.39 -35.30
CA TRP A 4 -10.68 4.51 -36.09
C TRP A 4 -9.19 4.75 -35.80
N ALA A 5 -8.35 4.42 -36.78
CA ALA A 5 -6.93 4.77 -36.77
C ALA A 5 -6.75 6.24 -37.19
N MET A 6 -7.30 7.16 -36.40
CA MET A 6 -7.00 8.59 -36.55
C MET A 6 -5.57 8.82 -36.06
N LYS A 7 -4.74 9.44 -36.91
CA LYS A 7 -3.43 9.96 -36.48
C LYS A 7 -3.67 11.33 -35.83
N THR A 8 -3.47 11.38 -34.54
CA THR A 8 -3.48 12.64 -33.78
C THR A 8 -2.04 13.11 -33.57
N THR A 9 -1.80 14.39 -33.82
CA THR A 9 -0.54 15.05 -33.47
C THR A 9 -0.77 15.82 -32.19
N LEU A 10 0.02 15.53 -31.16
CA LEU A 10 -0.04 16.20 -29.87
C LEU A 10 1.38 16.64 -29.51
N ASP A 11 1.54 17.93 -29.25
CA ASP A 11 2.81 18.47 -28.77
C ASP A 11 2.97 18.11 -27.28
N LEU A 12 4.00 17.35 -26.97
CA LEU A 12 4.32 16.89 -25.62
C LEU A 12 5.70 17.41 -25.22
N PRO A 13 5.89 17.87 -23.97
CA PRO A 13 7.23 18.21 -23.48
C PRO A 13 8.19 17.02 -23.59
N ASP A 14 9.43 17.27 -24.02
CA ASP A 14 10.44 16.21 -24.23
C ASP A 14 10.67 15.34 -22.99
N GLN A 15 10.65 15.95 -21.81
CA GLN A 15 10.79 15.22 -20.55
C GLN A 15 9.67 14.20 -20.37
N LEU A 16 8.43 14.58 -20.68
CA LEU A 16 7.26 13.71 -20.56
C LEU A 16 7.35 12.56 -21.57
N LEU A 17 7.77 12.86 -22.81
CA LEU A 17 7.98 11.85 -23.84
C LEU A 17 9.06 10.84 -23.42
N ARG A 18 10.16 11.31 -22.82
CA ARG A 18 11.25 10.45 -22.31
C ARG A 18 10.75 9.52 -21.21
N GLN A 19 10.00 10.05 -20.25
CA GLN A 19 9.39 9.27 -19.18
C GLN A 19 8.41 8.22 -19.70
N ALA A 20 7.56 8.60 -20.66
CA ALA A 20 6.60 7.69 -21.27
C ALA A 20 7.31 6.55 -22.02
N LYS A 21 8.38 6.85 -22.78
CA LYS A 21 9.21 5.83 -23.45
C LYS A 21 9.84 4.86 -22.46
N GLN A 22 10.44 5.37 -21.38
CA GLN A 22 11.04 4.52 -20.36
C GLN A 22 10.00 3.57 -19.74
N ARG A 23 8.82 4.09 -19.42
CA ARG A 23 7.75 3.27 -18.83
C ARG A 23 7.19 2.24 -19.81
N ALA A 24 7.03 2.60 -21.09
CA ALA A 24 6.60 1.66 -22.12
C ALA A 24 7.59 0.47 -22.24
N LEU A 25 8.89 0.77 -22.20
CA LEU A 25 9.94 -0.25 -22.20
C LEU A 25 9.86 -1.15 -20.96
N LEU A 26 9.72 -0.58 -19.77
CA LEU A 26 9.59 -1.34 -18.52
C LEU A 26 8.34 -2.23 -18.48
N GLN A 27 7.25 -1.81 -19.12
CA GLN A 27 5.99 -2.54 -19.17
C GLN A 27 5.88 -3.49 -20.38
N GLY A 28 6.89 -3.52 -21.27
CA GLY A 28 6.87 -4.35 -22.47
C GLY A 28 5.76 -3.98 -23.47
N CYS A 29 5.30 -2.72 -23.47
CA CYS A 29 4.23 -2.25 -24.35
C CYS A 29 4.71 -1.15 -25.30
N THR A 30 3.93 -0.85 -26.34
CA THR A 30 4.28 0.27 -27.24
C THR A 30 3.91 1.61 -26.61
N LEU A 31 4.68 2.66 -26.93
CA LEU A 31 4.37 4.03 -26.48
C LEU A 31 2.95 4.46 -26.85
N LYS A 32 2.47 4.07 -28.04
CA LYS A 32 1.11 4.35 -28.51
C LYS A 32 0.04 3.74 -27.59
N GLN A 33 0.23 2.48 -27.19
CA GLN A 33 -0.69 1.79 -26.27
C GLN A 33 -0.68 2.48 -24.90
N LEU A 34 0.51 2.74 -24.35
CA LEU A 34 0.66 3.41 -23.05
C LEU A 34 -0.03 4.78 -23.01
N VAL A 35 0.21 5.61 -24.03
CA VAL A 35 -0.41 6.95 -24.13
C VAL A 35 -1.93 6.83 -24.28
N ALA A 36 -2.42 5.88 -25.08
CA ALA A 36 -3.86 5.67 -25.22
C ALA A 36 -4.51 5.19 -23.91
N ASP A 37 -3.83 4.36 -23.12
CA ASP A 37 -4.29 3.91 -21.80
C ASP A 37 -4.34 5.07 -20.82
N TYR A 38 -3.32 5.92 -20.78
CA TYR A 38 -3.30 7.13 -19.94
C TYR A 38 -4.37 8.14 -20.30
N ILE A 39 -4.59 8.38 -21.60
CA ILE A 39 -5.69 9.24 -22.04
C ILE A 39 -7.03 8.64 -21.62
N ARG A 40 -7.23 7.32 -21.80
CA ARG A 40 -8.46 6.64 -21.35
C ARG A 40 -8.67 6.75 -19.84
N GLN A 41 -7.62 6.53 -19.05
CA GLN A 41 -7.67 6.67 -17.59
C GLN A 41 -7.99 8.11 -17.18
N GLY A 42 -7.34 9.11 -17.77
CA GLY A 42 -7.61 10.53 -17.50
C GLY A 42 -9.03 10.95 -17.87
N LEU A 43 -9.56 10.48 -19.01
CA LEU A 43 -10.92 10.78 -19.47
C LEU A 43 -12.01 10.08 -18.65
N GLN A 44 -11.73 8.89 -18.09
CA GLN A 44 -12.63 8.21 -17.15
C GLN A 44 -12.66 8.86 -15.76
N GLY A 45 -12.12 10.07 -15.64
CA GLY A 45 -12.05 10.81 -14.40
C GLY A 45 -10.86 10.43 -13.53
N GLY A 46 -9.91 9.65 -14.06
CA GLY A 46 -8.53 9.44 -13.60
C GLY A 46 -8.28 9.71 -12.13
N SER A 47 -9.15 9.16 -11.29
CA SER A 47 -9.02 9.23 -9.87
C SER A 47 -8.08 8.09 -9.51
N GLY A 48 -6.81 8.31 -9.82
CA GLY A 48 -5.85 8.22 -8.75
C GLY A 48 -6.14 9.29 -7.70
N ALA A 49 -7.35 9.39 -7.16
CA ALA A 49 -7.44 9.28 -5.74
C ALA A 49 -6.62 8.02 -5.44
N ARG A 50 -5.33 8.25 -5.11
CA ARG A 50 -4.81 7.74 -3.87
C ARG A 50 -6.03 7.70 -2.98
N GLU A 51 -6.59 6.50 -2.82
CA GLU A 51 -7.72 6.28 -1.96
C GLU A 51 -7.24 6.95 -0.69
N VAL A 52 -7.75 8.16 -0.43
CA VAL A 52 -7.50 8.79 0.84
C VAL A 52 -8.29 7.82 1.66
N ILE A 53 -7.57 6.87 2.24
CA ILE A 53 -8.10 6.00 3.26
C ILE A 53 -8.46 7.02 4.34
N THR A 54 -9.66 7.60 4.22
CA THR A 54 -10.37 8.29 5.27
C THR A 54 -10.92 7.18 6.14
N SER A 55 -10.03 6.26 6.54
CA SER A 55 -10.31 5.46 7.69
C SER A 55 -10.29 6.45 8.84
N PRO A 56 -11.35 6.50 9.66
CA PRO A 56 -11.34 7.30 10.89
C PRO A 56 -10.13 6.96 11.78
N ALA A 57 -9.53 5.78 11.58
CA ALA A 57 -8.30 5.35 12.23
C ALA A 57 -7.06 6.17 11.85
N LEU A 58 -6.97 6.81 10.67
CA LEU A 58 -5.73 7.48 10.26
C LEU A 58 -5.72 8.95 10.69
N ARG A 59 -4.85 9.30 11.64
CA ARG A 59 -4.59 10.67 12.07
C ARG A 59 -3.16 11.10 11.75
N THR A 60 -2.92 12.39 11.68
CA THR A 60 -1.57 12.96 11.52
C THR A 60 -1.18 13.64 12.83
N THR A 61 0.04 13.40 13.31
CA THR A 61 0.57 14.11 14.50
C THR A 61 0.91 15.56 14.16
N ALA A 62 1.20 16.38 15.17
CA ALA A 62 1.64 17.77 14.97
C ALA A 62 2.94 17.86 14.14
N GLU A 63 3.76 16.81 14.17
CA GLU A 63 5.01 16.67 13.43
C GLU A 63 4.81 16.13 12.00
N GLY A 64 3.56 15.91 11.57
CA GLY A 64 3.21 15.46 10.23
C GLY A 64 3.39 13.96 10.00
N LEU A 65 3.55 13.15 11.05
CA LEU A 65 3.68 11.71 10.94
C LEU A 65 2.30 11.03 10.91
N PRO A 66 2.06 10.04 10.03
CA PRO A 66 0.82 9.28 10.00
C PRO A 66 0.75 8.30 11.18
N VAL A 67 -0.39 8.28 11.89
CA VAL A 67 -0.70 7.40 13.01
C VAL A 67 -2.01 6.69 12.76
N PHE A 68 -2.01 5.36 12.85
CA PHE A 68 -3.21 4.55 12.82
C PHE A 68 -3.69 4.33 14.26
N LEU A 69 -4.83 4.91 14.60
CA LEU A 69 -5.58 4.58 15.79
C LEU A 69 -6.16 3.18 15.62
N ALA A 70 -5.81 2.28 16.51
CA ALA A 70 -6.59 1.07 16.67
C ALA A 70 -7.97 1.48 17.18
N GLU A 71 -8.99 1.45 16.32
CA GLU A 71 -10.36 1.38 16.82
C GLU A 71 -10.43 0.07 17.60
N GLN A 72 -10.61 0.16 18.93
CA GLN A 72 -10.77 -1.04 19.74
C GLN A 72 -12.07 -1.71 19.29
N PRO A 73 -12.04 -2.86 18.59
CA PRO A 73 -13.29 -3.56 18.34
C PRO A 73 -13.86 -3.96 19.70
N ALA A 74 -15.14 -3.71 19.91
CA ALA A 74 -15.82 -3.90 21.18
C ALA A 74 -15.75 -5.35 21.72
N ASP A 75 -15.26 -6.30 20.91
CA ASP A 75 -15.28 -7.74 21.15
C ASP A 75 -13.88 -8.40 21.04
N GLN A 76 -12.79 -7.63 21.10
CA GLN A 76 -11.48 -8.24 21.34
C GLN A 76 -11.43 -8.74 22.78
N ALA A 77 -11.32 -10.06 22.96
CA ALA A 77 -11.03 -10.69 24.24
C ALA A 77 -9.80 -10.00 24.86
N ARG A 78 -10.05 -9.11 25.83
CA ARG A 78 -8.99 -8.50 26.63
C ARG A 78 -8.41 -9.62 27.49
N ILE A 79 -7.19 -10.02 27.17
CA ILE A 79 -6.37 -10.77 28.10
C ILE A 79 -6.18 -9.86 29.31
N ASP A 80 -6.50 -10.34 30.51
CA ASP A 80 -6.28 -9.58 31.73
C ASP A 80 -4.78 -9.31 31.91
N LEU A 81 -4.40 -8.19 32.53
CA LEU A 81 -2.98 -7.87 32.73
C LEU A 81 -2.25 -9.00 33.47
N SER A 82 -2.90 -9.60 34.47
CA SER A 82 -2.31 -10.71 35.21
C SER A 82 -2.10 -11.94 34.34
N GLU A 83 -3.04 -12.22 33.43
CA GLU A 83 -2.97 -13.33 32.48
C GLU A 83 -1.86 -13.10 31.44
N ALA A 84 -1.71 -11.87 30.94
CA ALA A 84 -0.64 -11.51 30.02
C ALA A 84 0.75 -11.65 30.67
N LEU A 85 0.89 -11.18 31.93
CA LEU A 85 2.14 -11.33 32.68
C LEU A 85 2.46 -12.79 33.00
N GLN A 86 1.44 -13.60 33.29
CA GLN A 86 1.61 -15.03 33.53
C GLN A 86 2.09 -15.75 32.26
N LEU A 87 1.55 -15.38 31.09
CA LEU A 87 1.99 -15.89 29.80
C LEU A 87 3.46 -15.54 29.52
N GLU A 88 3.85 -14.29 29.75
CA GLU A 88 5.25 -13.84 29.59
C GLU A 88 6.18 -14.65 30.49
N GLN A 89 5.85 -14.76 31.77
CA GLN A 89 6.69 -15.45 32.75
C GLN A 89 6.85 -16.94 32.42
N SER A 90 5.77 -17.59 31.96
CA SER A 90 5.81 -18.99 31.55
C SER A 90 6.64 -19.22 30.29
N CYS A 91 6.59 -18.31 29.31
CA CYS A 91 7.47 -18.36 28.15
C CYS A 91 8.96 -18.23 28.53
N LEU A 92 9.29 -17.29 29.43
CA LEU A 92 10.67 -17.10 29.89
C LEU A 92 11.21 -18.34 30.61
N ILE A 93 10.40 -18.94 31.50
CA ILE A 93 10.78 -20.18 32.20
C ILE A 93 11.01 -21.33 31.21
N GLN A 94 10.16 -21.44 30.19
CA GLN A 94 10.30 -22.46 29.16
C GLN A 94 11.59 -22.25 28.33
N GLU A 95 11.94 -21.01 28.02
CA GLU A 95 13.19 -20.68 27.33
C GLU A 95 14.41 -21.07 28.18
N ASP A 96 14.41 -20.68 29.46
CA ASP A 96 15.49 -21.02 30.40
C ASP A 96 15.68 -22.53 30.50
N GLN A 97 14.58 -23.29 30.65
CA GLN A 97 14.61 -24.75 30.68
C GLN A 97 15.21 -25.37 29.42
N ARG A 98 14.94 -24.78 28.25
CA ARG A 98 15.57 -25.21 26.98
C ARG A 98 17.06 -24.92 26.97
N HIS A 99 17.48 -23.76 27.48
CA HIS A 99 18.89 -23.36 27.49
C HIS A 99 19.76 -24.20 28.43
N VAL A 100 19.23 -24.63 29.57
CA VAL A 100 19.96 -25.52 30.50
C VAL A 100 19.73 -27.01 30.23
N GLY A 101 19.03 -27.36 29.14
CA GLY A 101 18.80 -28.75 28.74
C GLY A 101 17.87 -29.53 29.67
N LEU A 102 17.02 -28.84 30.44
CA LEU A 102 16.07 -29.42 31.38
C LEU A 102 14.68 -29.68 30.77
N SER A 103 14.47 -29.33 29.50
CA SER A 103 13.26 -29.68 28.77
C SER A 103 13.42 -31.09 28.17
N ALA A 104 12.63 -32.05 28.66
CA ALA A 104 12.44 -33.36 28.02
C ALA A 104 11.66 -33.24 26.70
#